data_AF-A0A353X244-F1
#
_entry.id   AF-A0A353X244-F1
#
_cell.length_a   1.000
_cell.length_b   1.000
_cell.length_c   1.000
_cell.angle_alpha   90.00
_cell.angle_beta   90.00
_cell.angle_gamma   90.00
#
_symmetry.space_group_name_H-M   'P 1'
#
loop_
_entity.id
_entity.type
_entity.pdbx_description
1 polymer ?
#
loop_
_entity_poly.entity_id
_entity_poly.type
_entity_poly.pdbx_seq_one_letter_code
_entity_poly.pdbx_strand_id
1 'polypeptide(L)'
;MKAGNIEILDLDFEYKLWKNKIAFSKSEIELLQDRVHVLSRENPGWMPDEKHMLLFTVQLEAIKSIEKQIHTQEQEIAFYAEDYPINTGHTHYIIHENIRKEVAKINFRQNEIINDIYPLLCYPLSQEEILNN
;
A
#
# COMPACT_ATOMS: atom_id res chain seq x y z
N MET A 1 2.01 -19.49 -11.88
CA MET A 1 2.69 -19.22 -13.17
C MET A 1 3.63 -20.35 -13.55
N LYS A 2 3.28 -21.14 -14.57
CA LYS A 2 4.18 -22.14 -15.18
C LYS A 2 4.27 -21.86 -16.67
N ALA A 3 5.48 -21.89 -17.22
CA ALA A 3 5.75 -21.80 -18.66
C ALA A 3 5.15 -20.56 -19.40
N GLY A 4 5.07 -19.40 -18.74
CA GLY A 4 4.56 -18.16 -19.36
C GLY A 4 3.04 -18.02 -19.41
N ASN A 5 2.32 -18.93 -18.76
CA ASN A 5 0.87 -18.88 -18.64
C ASN A 5 0.43 -18.55 -17.21
N ILE A 6 -0.73 -17.90 -17.10
CA ILE A 6 -1.44 -17.61 -15.86
C ILE A 6 -2.76 -18.37 -15.86
N GLU A 7 -2.98 -19.15 -14.80
CA GLU A 7 -4.26 -19.78 -14.49
C GLU A 7 -5.15 -18.83 -13.69
N ILE A 8 -6.49 -18.97 -13.79
CA ILE A 8 -7.43 -18.18 -12.98
C ILE A 8 -7.16 -18.38 -11.48
N LEU A 9 -6.82 -19.59 -11.07
CA LEU A 9 -6.51 -19.90 -9.67
C LEU A 9 -5.25 -19.16 -9.18
N ASP A 10 -4.27 -18.94 -10.05
CA ASP A 10 -3.10 -18.13 -9.72
C ASP A 10 -3.52 -16.66 -9.49
N LEU A 11 -4.39 -16.11 -10.35
CA LEU A 11 -4.90 -14.74 -10.22
C LEU A 11 -5.73 -14.55 -8.95
N ASP A 12 -6.68 -15.44 -8.69
CA ASP A 12 -7.53 -15.39 -7.49
C ASP A 12 -6.68 -15.42 -6.22
N PHE A 13 -5.67 -16.30 -6.17
CA PHE A 13 -4.75 -16.38 -5.05
C PHE A 13 -3.94 -15.07 -4.88
N GLU A 14 -3.33 -14.56 -5.95
CA GLU A 14 -2.52 -13.35 -5.88
C GLU A 14 -3.36 -12.11 -5.49
N TYR A 15 -4.57 -11.96 -6.02
CA TYR A 15 -5.44 -10.82 -5.69
C TYR A 15 -5.94 -10.87 -4.25
N LYS A 16 -6.28 -12.04 -3.72
CA LYS A 16 -6.59 -12.20 -2.29
C LYS A 16 -5.39 -11.80 -1.43
N LEU A 17 -4.19 -12.25 -1.79
CA LEU A 17 -2.97 -11.89 -1.09
C LEU A 17 -2.71 -10.38 -1.12
N TRP A 18 -2.87 -9.75 -2.29
CA TRP A 18 -2.64 -8.31 -2.45
C TRP A 18 -3.68 -7.49 -1.72
N LYS A 19 -4.97 -7.83 -1.80
CA LYS A 19 -6.04 -7.16 -1.04
C LYS A 19 -5.76 -7.19 0.46
N ASN A 20 -5.33 -8.34 0.99
CA ASN A 20 -4.97 -8.45 2.41
C ASN A 20 -3.79 -7.54 2.78
N LYS A 21 -2.75 -7.50 1.95
CA LYS A 21 -1.60 -6.61 2.17
C LYS A 21 -1.98 -5.14 2.09
N ILE A 22 -2.76 -4.75 1.09
CA ILE A 22 -3.22 -3.37 0.90
C ILE A 22 -4.11 -2.93 2.07
N ALA A 23 -5.03 -3.78 2.51
CA ALA A 23 -5.88 -3.52 3.67
C ALA A 23 -5.05 -3.33 4.94
N PHE A 24 -4.05 -4.18 5.16
CA PHE A 24 -3.12 -4.04 6.28
C PHE A 24 -2.36 -2.71 6.21
N SER A 25 -1.76 -2.38 5.06
CA SER A 25 -1.05 -1.10 4.87
C SER A 25 -1.95 0.10 5.14
N LYS A 26 -3.21 0.05 4.70
CA LYS A 26 -4.19 1.10 4.96
C LYS A 26 -4.43 1.29 6.46
N SER A 27 -4.70 0.20 7.18
CA SER A 27 -4.91 0.25 8.62
C SER A 27 -3.68 0.73 9.38
N GLU A 28 -2.47 0.40 8.92
CA GLU A 28 -1.24 0.96 9.49
C GLU A 28 -1.17 2.48 9.30
N ILE A 29 -1.47 3.00 8.10
CA ILE A 29 -1.45 4.45 7.86
C ILE A 29 -2.49 5.17 8.73
N GLU A 30 -3.70 4.63 8.83
CA GLU A 30 -4.76 5.16 9.71
C GLU A 30 -4.29 5.20 11.18
N LEU A 31 -3.64 4.13 11.66
CA LEU A 31 -3.08 4.08 13.01
C LEU A 31 -1.98 5.14 13.23
N LEU A 32 -1.10 5.36 12.25
CA LEU A 32 -0.06 6.38 12.33
C LEU A 32 -0.67 7.79 12.36
N GLN A 33 -1.71 8.05 11.56
CA GLN A 33 -2.43 9.33 11.58
C GLN A 33 -3.12 9.59 12.92
N ASP A 34 -3.76 8.57 13.51
CA ASP A 34 -4.34 8.65 14.85
C ASP A 34 -3.28 8.98 15.91
N ARG A 35 -2.09 8.35 15.81
CA ARG A 35 -0.98 8.64 16.72
C ARG A 35 -0.50 10.09 16.60
N VAL A 36 -0.43 10.64 15.39
CA VAL A 36 -0.14 12.07 15.19
C VAL A 36 -1.16 12.94 15.92
N HIS A 37 -2.45 12.63 15.80
CA HIS A 37 -3.51 13.40 16.45
C HIS A 37 -3.40 13.36 17.98
N VAL A 38 -3.09 12.19 18.55
CA VAL A 38 -2.84 12.04 19.99
C VAL A 38 -1.66 12.90 20.43
N LEU A 39 -0.52 12.83 19.72
CA LEU A 39 0.69 13.55 20.09
C LEU A 39 0.56 15.06 19.98
N SER A 40 -0.10 15.58 18.92
CA SER A 40 -0.35 17.01 18.78
C SER A 40 -1.30 17.56 19.86
N ARG A 41 -2.20 16.73 20.39
CA ARG A 41 -3.05 17.11 21.53
C ARG A 41 -2.27 17.12 22.85
N GLU A 42 -1.38 16.15 23.04
CA GLU A 42 -0.57 16.02 24.25
C GLU A 42 0.58 17.02 24.31
N ASN A 43 1.10 17.46 23.15
CA ASN A 43 2.24 18.36 23.01
C ASN A 43 1.87 19.55 22.10
N PRO A 44 1.26 20.61 22.65
CA PRO A 44 0.89 21.80 21.88
C PRO A 44 2.11 22.40 21.17
N GLY A 45 2.07 22.45 19.84
CA GLY A 45 3.18 22.93 19.01
C GLY A 45 3.98 21.82 18.31
N TRP A 46 3.79 20.56 18.69
CA TRP A 46 4.35 19.42 17.97
C TRP A 46 3.42 18.99 16.83
N MET A 47 3.99 18.86 15.64
CA MET A 47 3.33 18.31 14.46
C MET A 47 4.40 17.76 13.51
N PRO A 48 4.18 16.61 12.84
CA PRO A 48 5.06 16.18 11.77
C PRO A 48 5.15 17.25 10.68
N ASP A 49 6.29 17.30 9.99
CA ASP A 49 6.41 18.20 8.85
C ASP A 49 5.41 17.88 7.72
N GLU A 50 5.23 18.84 6.82
CA GLU A 50 4.31 18.72 5.69
C GLU A 50 4.67 17.54 4.77
N LYS A 51 5.97 17.21 4.64
CA LYS A 51 6.44 16.09 3.83
C LYS A 51 5.93 14.76 4.39
N HIS A 52 5.99 14.54 5.70
CA HIS A 52 5.46 13.32 6.32
C HIS A 52 3.95 13.20 6.15
N MET A 53 3.21 14.31 6.29
CA MET A 53 1.77 14.33 6.07
C MET A 53 1.41 14.04 4.60
N LEU A 54 2.21 14.54 3.66
CA LEU A 54 2.04 14.26 2.23
C LEU A 54 2.26 12.77 1.93
N LEU A 55 3.20 12.09 2.59
CA LEU A 55 3.44 10.67 2.41
C LEU A 55 2.20 9.83 2.75
N PHE A 56 1.49 10.15 3.84
CA PHE A 56 0.24 9.49 4.19
C PHE A 56 -0.83 9.65 3.10
N THR A 57 -1.05 10.90 2.65
CA THR A 57 -2.04 11.20 1.61
C THR A 57 -1.74 10.44 0.32
N VAL A 58 -0.49 10.53 -0.17
CA VAL A 58 -0.05 9.88 -1.40
C VAL A 58 -0.15 8.35 -1.30
N GLN A 59 0.09 7.78 -0.13
CA GLN A 59 -0.07 6.34 0.10
C GLN A 59 -1.54 5.91 0.10
N LEU A 60 -2.41 6.64 0.78
CA LEU A 60 -3.86 6.35 0.82
C LEU A 60 -4.49 6.47 -0.57
N GLU A 61 -4.09 7.47 -1.37
CA GLU A 61 -4.54 7.62 -2.75
C GLU A 61 -4.09 6.47 -3.64
N ALA A 62 -2.83 6.03 -3.50
CA ALA A 62 -2.31 4.88 -4.24
C ALA A 62 -3.04 3.59 -3.86
N ILE A 63 -3.29 3.38 -2.56
CA ILE A 63 -4.10 2.26 -2.04
C ILE A 63 -5.49 2.27 -2.68
N LYS A 64 -6.20 3.39 -2.63
CA LYS A 64 -7.54 3.52 -3.20
C LYS A 64 -7.55 3.24 -4.71
N SER A 65 -6.51 3.70 -5.42
CA SER A 65 -6.37 3.45 -6.86
C SER A 65 -6.20 1.97 -7.16
N ILE A 66 -5.32 1.27 -6.44
CA ILE A 66 -5.06 -0.15 -6.69
C ILE A 66 -6.23 -1.03 -6.27
N GLU A 67 -6.96 -0.68 -5.20
CA GLU A 67 -8.18 -1.38 -4.78
C GLU A 67 -9.22 -1.37 -5.91
N LYS A 68 -9.41 -0.20 -6.54
CA LYS A 68 -10.31 -0.06 -7.68
C LYS A 68 -9.85 -0.91 -8.87
N GLN A 69 -8.55 -0.89 -9.20
CA GLN A 69 -8.01 -1.68 -10.32
C GLN A 69 -8.18 -3.19 -10.11
N ILE A 70 -7.84 -3.69 -8.91
CA ILE A 70 -8.05 -5.10 -8.56
C ILE A 70 -9.54 -5.45 -8.65
N HIS A 71 -10.43 -4.62 -8.12
CA HIS A 71 -11.86 -4.88 -8.17
C HIS A 71 -12.40 -4.96 -9.60
N THR A 72 -12.02 -4.03 -10.48
CA THR A 72 -12.38 -4.07 -11.90
C THR A 72 -11.85 -5.33 -12.56
N GLN A 73 -10.60 -5.69 -12.32
CA GLN A 73 -9.98 -6.85 -12.93
C GLN A 73 -10.59 -8.17 -12.43
N GLU A 74 -11.00 -8.27 -11.16
CA GLU A 74 -11.73 -9.44 -10.64
C GLU A 74 -13.07 -9.64 -11.37
N GLN A 75 -13.79 -8.55 -11.67
CA GLN A 75 -15.05 -8.61 -12.43
C GLN A 75 -14.82 -9.06 -13.88
N GLU A 76 -13.76 -8.56 -14.51
CA GLU A 76 -13.41 -8.93 -15.89
C GLU A 76 -12.96 -10.39 -15.99
N ILE A 77 -12.12 -10.88 -15.08
CA ILE A 77 -11.67 -12.29 -15.05
C ILE A 77 -12.86 -13.24 -14.92
N ALA A 78 -13.85 -12.90 -14.08
CA ALA A 78 -15.04 -13.72 -13.90
C ALA A 78 -15.86 -13.84 -15.19
N PHE A 79 -15.85 -12.81 -16.04
CA PHE A 79 -16.57 -12.82 -17.32
C PHE A 79 -15.82 -13.61 -18.41
N TYR A 80 -14.49 -13.52 -18.46
CA TYR A 80 -13.65 -14.17 -19.47
C TYR A 80 -13.02 -15.49 -18.98
N ALA A 81 -13.67 -16.18 -18.04
CA ALA A 81 -13.09 -17.36 -17.40
C ALA A 81 -12.78 -18.51 -18.39
N GLU A 82 -13.51 -18.60 -19.49
CA GLU A 82 -13.32 -19.62 -20.54
C GLU A 82 -12.03 -19.41 -21.36
N ASP A 83 -11.48 -18.20 -21.38
CA ASP A 83 -10.29 -17.84 -22.17
C ASP A 83 -8.96 -18.20 -21.47
N TYR A 84 -9.03 -18.83 -20.30
CA TYR A 84 -7.86 -19.23 -19.51
C TYR A 84 -7.41 -20.67 -19.78
N PRO A 85 -6.10 -20.96 -19.70
CA PRO A 85 -5.02 -20.07 -19.25
C PRO A 85 -4.59 -19.04 -20.29
N ILE A 86 -4.24 -17.84 -19.82
CA ILE A 86 -3.75 -16.75 -20.66
C ILE A 86 -2.22 -16.73 -20.68
N ASN A 87 -1.64 -16.41 -21.84
CA ASN A 87 -0.19 -16.26 -22.01
C ASN A 87 0.27 -14.81 -21.85
N THR A 88 1.58 -14.58 -21.91
CA THR A 88 2.21 -13.27 -21.73
C THR A 88 1.77 -12.17 -22.72
N GLY A 89 1.22 -12.55 -23.87
CA GLY A 89 0.72 -11.61 -24.89
C GLY A 89 -0.73 -11.18 -24.66
N HIS A 90 -1.44 -11.81 -23.73
CA HIS A 90 -2.85 -11.52 -23.47
C HIS A 90 -3.02 -10.20 -22.68
N THR A 91 -4.04 -9.41 -23.00
CA THR A 91 -4.29 -8.11 -22.33
C THR A 91 -4.44 -8.26 -20.82
N HIS A 92 -5.19 -9.25 -20.33
CA HIS A 92 -5.33 -9.51 -18.90
C HIS A 92 -4.00 -9.90 -18.21
N TYR A 93 -3.07 -10.52 -18.94
CA TYR A 93 -1.73 -10.81 -18.40
C TYR A 93 -0.98 -9.49 -18.17
N ILE A 94 -1.01 -8.59 -19.15
CA ILE A 94 -0.34 -7.29 -19.07
C ILE A 94 -0.95 -6.44 -17.94
N ILE A 95 -2.28 -6.42 -17.83
CA ILE A 95 -2.97 -5.72 -16.73
C ILE A 95 -2.54 -6.30 -15.39
N HIS A 96 -2.53 -7.63 -15.25
CA HIS A 96 -2.08 -8.31 -14.04
C HIS A 96 -0.65 -7.94 -13.64
N GLU A 97 0.30 -7.95 -14.57
CA GLU A 97 1.68 -7.53 -14.31
C GLU A 97 1.78 -6.06 -13.89
N ASN A 98 0.94 -5.19 -14.45
CA ASN A 98 0.88 -3.79 -14.04
C ASN A 98 0.36 -3.64 -12.61
N ILE A 99 -0.72 -4.34 -12.25
CA ILE A 99 -1.22 -4.38 -10.87
C ILE A 99 -0.13 -4.88 -9.92
N ARG A 100 0.58 -5.96 -10.27
CA ARG A 100 1.70 -6.50 -9.48
C ARG A 100 2.76 -5.43 -9.20
N LYS A 101 3.15 -4.65 -10.21
CA LYS A 101 4.13 -3.55 -10.08
C LYS A 101 3.63 -2.44 -9.17
N GLU A 102 2.35 -2.05 -9.29
CA GLU A 102 1.77 -1.02 -8.43
C GLU A 102 1.67 -1.48 -6.98
N VAL A 103 1.29 -2.74 -6.72
CA VAL A 103 1.31 -3.33 -5.38
C VAL A 103 2.73 -3.32 -4.80
N ALA A 104 3.74 -3.64 -5.61
CA ALA A 104 5.14 -3.58 -5.17
C ALA A 104 5.57 -2.15 -4.80
N LYS A 105 5.15 -1.13 -5.57
CA LYS A 105 5.40 0.28 -5.24
C LYS A 105 4.72 0.70 -3.93
N ILE A 106 3.48 0.27 -3.70
CA ILE A 106 2.76 0.53 -2.46
C ILE A 106 3.50 -0.08 -1.26
N ASN A 107 3.96 -1.33 -1.38
CA ASN A 107 4.73 -1.98 -0.32
C ASN A 107 6.08 -1.28 -0.07
N PHE A 108 6.75 -0.84 -1.14
CA PHE A 108 8.00 -0.08 -1.01
C PHE A 108 7.78 1.23 -0.25
N ARG A 109 6.77 2.03 -0.66
CA ARG A 109 6.43 3.28 0.01
C ARG A 109 5.95 3.08 1.44
N GLN A 110 5.25 1.99 1.72
CA GLN A 110 4.85 1.62 3.08
C GLN A 110 6.09 1.48 3.99
N ASN A 111 7.12 0.79 3.51
CA ASN A 111 8.37 0.65 4.27
C ASN A 111 9.08 2.00 4.46
N GLU A 112 9.07 2.89 3.46
CA GLU A 112 9.61 4.25 3.62
C GLU A 112 8.86 5.02 4.71
N ILE A 113 7.52 4.98 4.69
CA ILE A 113 6.69 5.62 5.71
C ILE A 113 6.99 5.07 7.10
N ILE A 114 7.08 3.75 7.25
CA ILE A 114 7.40 3.14 8.54
C ILE A 114 8.79 3.57 9.00
N ASN A 115 9.80 3.54 8.14
CA ASN A 115 11.17 3.88 8.54
C ASN A 115 11.34 5.38 8.87
N ASP A 116 10.65 6.26 8.15
CA ASP A 116 10.80 7.71 8.31
C ASP A 116 9.91 8.24 9.45
N ILE A 117 8.65 7.81 9.52
CA ILE A 117 7.66 8.40 10.41
C ILE A 117 7.57 7.67 11.74
N TYR A 118 7.65 6.33 11.75
CA TYR A 118 7.45 5.55 12.98
C TYR A 118 8.38 5.98 14.13
N PRO A 119 9.69 6.24 13.91
CA PRO A 119 10.57 6.72 14.97
C PRO A 119 10.12 8.06 15.57
N LEU A 120 9.63 8.98 14.74
CA LEU A 120 9.13 10.29 15.18
C LEU A 120 7.88 10.15 16.06
N LEU A 121 7.04 9.16 15.79
CA LEU A 121 5.79 8.93 16.55
C LEU A 121 6.00 8.15 17.85
N CYS A 122 7.05 7.33 17.93
CA CYS A 122 7.39 6.57 19.12
C CYS A 122 8.26 7.37 20.10
N TYR A 123 9.15 8.23 19.59
CA TYR A 123 10.10 8.99 20.40
C TYR A 123 10.05 10.50 20.10
N PRO A 124 8.91 11.17 20.33
CA PRO A 124 8.70 12.56 19.91
C PRO A 124 9.59 13.57 20.65
N LEU A 125 10.12 13.22 21.84
CA LEU A 125 10.84 14.12 22.74
C LEU A 125 12.37 14.02 22.65
N SER A 126 12.92 13.02 21.95
CA SER A 126 14.37 12.79 21.96
C SER A 126 15.18 13.77 21.11
N GLN A 127 14.57 14.58 20.23
CA GLN A 127 15.34 15.51 19.40
C GLN A 127 15.83 16.76 20.16
N GLU A 128 15.11 17.23 21.17
CA GLU A 128 15.55 18.36 22.01
C GLU A 128 16.51 17.94 23.15
N GLU A 129 16.41 16.70 23.64
CA GLU A 129 17.30 16.17 24.68
C GLU A 129 18.68 15.73 24.14
N ILE A 130 18.79 15.45 22.83
CA ILE A 130 20.06 15.10 22.16
C ILE A 130 20.88 16.35 21.81
N LEU A 131 20.25 17.51 21.61
CA LEU A 131 20.96 18.76 21.31
C LEU A 131 21.44 19.52 22.56
N ASN A 132 21.00 19.11 23.74
CA ASN A 132 21.31 19.75 25.03
C ASN A 132 22.18 18.89 25.97
N ASN A 133 22.80 17.80 25.48
CA ASN A 133 23.81 17.01 26.20
C ASN A 133 25.10 16.86 25.39
#